data_AF-A0A1B6CNT3-F1
#
_entry.id   AF-A0A1B6CNT3-F1
#
_cell.length_a   1.000
_cell.length_b   1.000
_cell.length_c   1.000
_cell.angle_alpha   90.00
_cell.angle_beta   90.00
_cell.angle_gamma   90.00
#
_symmetry.space_group_name_H-M   'P 1'
#
loop_
_entity.id
_entity.type
_entity.pdbx_description
1 polymer ?
#
loop_
_entity_poly.entity_id
_entity_poly.type
_entity_poly.pdbx_seq_one_letter_code
_entity_poly.pdbx_strand_id
1 'polypeptide(L)'
;RVMFPLPVGDLLQTLQSDRENRFNKFLRVVQDSGVLTTLTGTRTFTLFAPMDNAFTEADVKKFEENRALARSLVLRHLVPSTIYSEGLLYFQVKDSMDKNKQVTIYKEGGKIRVNAANV
;
A
#
# COMPACT_ATOMS: atom_id res chain seq x y z
N ARG A 1 25.36 3.57 3.46
CA ARG A 1 23.96 3.05 3.47
C ARG A 1 24.03 1.55 3.33
N VAL A 2 23.37 0.81 4.20
CA VAL A 2 23.35 -0.66 4.15
C VAL A 2 22.44 -1.08 3.00
N MET A 3 22.91 -2.00 2.16
CA MET A 3 22.08 -2.60 1.13
C MET A 3 21.03 -3.46 1.84
N PHE A 4 19.75 -3.15 1.70
CA PHE A 4 18.71 -4.06 2.17
C PHE A 4 18.80 -5.35 1.34
N PRO A 5 18.76 -6.53 1.99
CA PRO A 5 18.79 -7.79 1.25
C PRO A 5 17.62 -7.82 0.27
N LEU A 6 17.78 -8.56 -0.83
CA LEU A 6 16.69 -8.77 -1.77
C LEU A 6 15.45 -9.26 -0.98
N PRO A 7 14.29 -8.61 -1.15
CA PRO A 7 13.08 -9.02 -0.46
C PRO A 7 12.84 -10.50 -0.72
N VAL A 8 12.75 -11.28 0.36
CA VAL A 8 12.37 -12.68 0.31
C VAL A 8 10.86 -12.77 0.50
N GLY A 9 10.16 -13.26 -0.51
CA GLY A 9 8.70 -13.36 -0.51
C GLY A 9 7.99 -12.24 -1.27
N ASP A 10 6.67 -12.30 -1.29
CA ASP A 10 5.82 -11.30 -1.93
C ASP A 10 5.38 -10.19 -0.94
N LEU A 11 4.62 -9.20 -1.45
CA LEU A 11 4.12 -8.09 -0.65
C LEU A 11 3.18 -8.56 0.48
N LEU A 12 2.43 -9.64 0.28
CA LEU A 12 1.49 -10.16 1.27
C LEU A 12 2.25 -10.82 2.41
N GLN A 13 3.23 -11.66 2.07
CA GLN A 13 4.10 -12.30 3.04
C GLN A 13 4.86 -11.25 3.86
N THR A 14 5.29 -10.16 3.24
CA THR A 14 5.94 -9.04 3.94
C THR A 14 5.00 -8.43 4.99
N LEU A 15 3.75 -8.15 4.64
CA LEU A 15 2.76 -7.60 5.58
C LEU A 15 2.38 -8.60 6.69
N GLN A 16 2.23 -9.88 6.34
CA GLN A 16 1.92 -10.96 7.29
C GLN A 16 3.08 -11.25 8.25
N SER A 17 4.32 -10.96 7.85
CA SER A 17 5.51 -11.17 8.68
C SER A 17 5.75 -10.06 9.71
N ASP A 18 4.90 -9.03 9.74
CA ASP A 18 4.99 -7.95 10.73
C ASP A 18 4.67 -8.50 12.13
N ARG A 19 5.71 -8.58 12.98
CA ARG A 19 5.59 -9.16 14.34
C ARG A 19 4.63 -8.41 15.25
N GLU A 20 4.45 -7.12 14.99
CA GLU A 20 3.55 -6.24 15.74
C GLU A 20 2.11 -6.29 15.21
N ASN A 21 1.86 -7.07 14.15
CA ASN A 21 0.54 -7.25 13.56
C ASN A 21 -0.14 -5.94 13.14
N ARG A 22 0.65 -4.95 12.70
CA ARG A 22 0.17 -3.57 12.46
C ARG A 22 -0.68 -3.40 11.21
N PHE A 23 -0.82 -4.44 10.39
CA PHE A 23 -1.50 -4.39 9.09
C PHE A 23 -2.65 -5.40 8.98
N ASN A 24 -3.12 -5.97 10.09
CA ASN A 24 -4.12 -7.03 10.08
C ASN A 24 -5.46 -6.59 9.49
N LYS A 25 -5.91 -5.37 9.78
CA LYS A 25 -7.16 -4.82 9.22
C LYS A 25 -7.03 -4.64 7.72
N PHE A 26 -5.91 -4.08 7.25
CA PHE A 26 -5.68 -3.93 5.82
C PHE A 26 -5.58 -5.29 5.11
N LEU A 27 -4.92 -6.28 5.72
CA LEU A 27 -4.84 -7.64 5.17
C LEU A 27 -6.22 -8.27 4.97
N ARG A 28 -7.16 -8.11 5.91
CA ARG A 28 -8.55 -8.56 5.74
C ARG A 28 -9.21 -7.90 4.54
N VAL A 29 -9.11 -6.58 4.43
CA VAL A 29 -9.66 -5.84 3.28
C VAL A 29 -9.04 -6.30 1.95
N VAL A 30 -7.74 -6.61 1.94
CA VAL A 30 -7.06 -7.16 0.75
C VAL A 30 -7.61 -8.54 0.38
N GLN A 31 -7.85 -9.41 1.35
CA GLN A 31 -8.45 -10.73 1.12
C GLN A 31 -9.86 -10.59 0.51
N ASP A 32 -10.69 -9.73 1.10
CA ASP A 32 -12.08 -9.54 0.66
C ASP A 32 -12.20 -8.82 -0.68
N SER A 33 -11.21 -7.98 -1.03
CA SER A 33 -11.17 -7.24 -2.29
C SER A 33 -10.96 -8.13 -3.54
N GLY A 34 -10.42 -9.34 -3.36
CA GLY A 34 -9.99 -10.21 -4.45
C GLY A 34 -8.84 -9.64 -5.30
N VAL A 35 -8.04 -8.73 -4.75
CA VAL A 35 -6.85 -8.16 -5.43
C VAL A 35 -5.59 -8.99 -5.17
N LEU A 36 -5.66 -10.01 -4.31
CA LEU A 36 -4.55 -10.91 -3.97
C LEU A 36 -3.78 -11.41 -5.20
N THR A 37 -4.49 -11.89 -6.23
CA THR A 37 -3.88 -12.43 -7.46
C THR A 37 -3.12 -11.37 -8.27
N THR A 38 -3.47 -10.09 -8.11
CA THR A 38 -2.72 -8.97 -8.72
C THR A 38 -1.41 -8.71 -7.97
N LEU A 39 -1.38 -8.96 -6.65
CA LEU A 39 -0.23 -8.70 -5.77
C LEU A 39 0.82 -9.82 -5.75
N THR A 40 0.43 -11.05 -6.09
CA THR A 40 1.30 -12.24 -6.08
C THR A 40 1.99 -12.52 -7.42
N GLY A 41 1.84 -11.64 -8.42
CA GLY A 41 2.44 -11.80 -9.75
C GLY A 41 3.89 -11.34 -9.84
N THR A 42 4.54 -11.60 -10.99
CA THR A 42 5.91 -11.15 -11.32
C THR A 42 6.03 -9.65 -11.59
N ARG A 43 4.93 -8.89 -11.45
CA ARG A 43 4.90 -7.45 -11.65
C ARG A 43 5.39 -6.73 -10.40
N THR A 44 6.14 -5.67 -10.60
CA THR A 44 6.60 -4.85 -9.50
C THR A 44 5.58 -3.76 -9.16
N PHE A 45 5.36 -3.58 -7.86
CA PHE A 45 4.45 -2.56 -7.34
C PHE A 45 5.07 -1.84 -6.15
N THR A 46 4.60 -0.63 -5.91
CA THR A 46 4.78 0.06 -4.63
C THR A 46 3.44 0.07 -3.92
N LEU A 47 3.40 -0.49 -2.71
CA LEU A 47 2.21 -0.55 -1.88
C LEU A 47 2.37 0.40 -0.69
N PHE A 48 1.47 1.36 -0.58
CA PHE A 48 1.36 2.21 0.61
C PHE A 48 0.38 1.56 1.59
N ALA A 49 0.89 0.68 2.46
CA ALA A 49 0.05 -0.08 3.37
C ALA A 49 -0.39 0.77 4.58
N PRO A 50 -1.70 1.08 4.73
CA PRO A 50 -2.20 1.75 5.92
C PRO A 50 -2.10 0.83 7.14
N MET A 51 -1.69 1.38 8.28
CA MET A 51 -1.67 0.70 9.57
C MET A 51 -3.09 0.52 10.13
N ASP A 52 -3.26 -0.41 11.05
CA ASP A 52 -4.55 -0.73 11.69
C ASP A 52 -5.17 0.47 12.43
N ASN A 53 -4.35 1.42 12.90
CA ASN A 53 -4.83 2.65 13.53
C ASN A 53 -5.48 3.64 12.54
N ALA A 54 -5.29 3.45 11.23
CA ALA A 54 -5.95 4.22 10.19
C ALA A 54 -7.39 3.73 9.92
N PHE A 55 -7.80 2.60 10.51
CA PHE A 55 -9.11 1.99 10.32
C PHE A 55 -9.92 1.96 11.62
N THR A 56 -11.16 2.43 11.55
CA THR A 56 -12.15 2.12 12.59
C THR A 56 -12.78 0.75 12.35
N GLU A 57 -13.39 0.14 13.36
CA GLU A 57 -14.13 -1.13 13.20
C GLU A 57 -15.29 -1.00 12.20
N ALA A 58 -15.93 0.17 12.14
CA ALA A 58 -16.99 0.46 11.19
C ALA A 58 -16.47 0.49 9.74
N ASP A 59 -15.25 1.00 9.52
CA ASP A 59 -14.63 1.01 8.20
C ASP A 59 -14.35 -0.41 7.71
N VAL A 60 -13.77 -1.25 8.57
CA VAL A 60 -13.47 -2.65 8.24
C VAL A 60 -14.75 -3.38 7.84
N LYS A 61 -15.81 -3.28 8.66
CA LYS A 61 -17.10 -3.90 8.37
C LYS A 61 -17.69 -3.43 7.04
N LYS A 62 -17.58 -2.14 6.72
CA LYS A 62 -18.05 -1.58 5.44
C LYS A 62 -17.30 -2.19 4.24
N PHE A 63 -16.01 -2.47 4.38
CA PHE A 63 -15.23 -3.09 3.33
C PHE A 63 -15.51 -4.60 3.20
N GLU A 64 -15.76 -5.28 4.32
CA GLU A 64 -16.20 -6.68 4.34
C GLU A 64 -17.56 -6.85 3.62
N GLU A 65 -18.50 -5.94 3.87
CA GLU A 65 -19.83 -5.96 3.25
C GLU A 65 -19.82 -5.51 1.78
N ASN A 66 -18.82 -4.73 1.36
CA ASN A 66 -18.76 -4.17 0.00
C ASN A 66 -17.39 -4.40 -0.65
N ARG A 67 -17.29 -5.53 -1.35
CA ARG A 67 -16.11 -5.93 -2.14
C ARG A 67 -15.65 -4.88 -3.15
N ALA A 68 -16.56 -4.13 -3.78
CA ALA A 68 -16.19 -3.11 -4.76
C ALA A 68 -15.45 -1.94 -4.10
N LEU A 69 -15.92 -1.52 -2.92
CA LEU A 69 -15.25 -0.50 -2.11
C LEU A 69 -13.90 -1.00 -1.59
N ALA A 70 -13.83 -2.23 -1.06
CA ALA A 70 -12.58 -2.86 -0.64
C ALA A 70 -11.56 -2.88 -1.79
N ARG A 71 -11.99 -3.27 -2.99
CA ARG A 71 -11.17 -3.27 -4.20
C ARG A 71 -10.66 -1.89 -4.57
N SER A 72 -11.52 -0.86 -4.62
CA SER A 72 -11.07 0.50 -4.92
C SER A 72 -10.07 1.02 -3.87
N LEU A 73 -10.29 0.70 -2.59
CA LEU A 73 -9.35 1.06 -1.52
C LEU A 73 -7.95 0.47 -1.78
N VAL A 74 -7.86 -0.85 -2.01
CA VAL A 74 -6.56 -1.51 -2.21
C VAL A 74 -5.87 -1.00 -3.48
N LEU A 75 -6.60 -0.84 -4.58
CA LEU A 75 -6.05 -0.37 -5.85
C LEU A 75 -5.54 1.08 -5.76
N ARG A 76 -6.19 1.93 -4.96
CA ARG A 76 -5.74 3.31 -4.71
C ARG A 76 -4.41 3.38 -3.95
N HIS A 77 -4.11 2.38 -3.12
CA HIS A 77 -2.85 2.28 -2.37
C HIS A 77 -1.73 1.59 -3.15
N LEU A 78 -2.03 1.08 -4.34
CA LEU A 78 -1.10 0.34 -5.18
C LEU A 78 -0.66 1.19 -6.37
N VAL A 79 0.65 1.36 -6.54
CA VAL A 79 1.24 2.08 -7.68
C VAL A 79 1.98 1.07 -8.56
N PRO A 80 1.73 1.02 -9.89
CA PRO A 80 2.36 0.06 -10.81
C PRO A 80 3.78 0.50 -11.20
N SER A 81 4.62 0.78 -10.23
CA SER A 81 6.06 1.02 -10.40
C SER A 81 6.79 0.78 -9.09
N THR A 82 8.09 0.50 -9.15
CA THR A 82 8.95 0.40 -7.96
C THR A 82 9.51 1.77 -7.61
N ILE A 83 9.23 2.25 -6.41
CA ILE A 83 9.68 3.55 -5.93
C ILE A 83 10.45 3.34 -4.63
N TYR A 84 11.72 3.72 -4.63
CA TYR A 84 12.57 3.71 -3.45
C TYR A 84 12.73 5.13 -2.91
N SER A 85 12.76 5.26 -1.58
CA SER A 85 12.95 6.53 -0.87
C SER A 85 14.13 7.35 -1.37
N GLU A 86 15.18 6.68 -1.86
CA GLU A 86 16.38 7.33 -2.39
C GLU A 86 16.23 7.88 -3.80
N GLY A 87 15.39 7.26 -4.63
CA GLY A 87 15.08 7.72 -5.97
C GLY A 87 13.94 8.74 -6.04
N LEU A 88 13.31 9.06 -4.90
CA LEU A 88 12.25 10.07 -4.83
C LEU A 88 12.80 11.48 -5.04
N LEU A 89 12.16 12.20 -5.96
CA LEU A 89 12.29 13.65 -6.11
C LEU A 89 11.49 14.37 -5.02
N TYR A 90 11.68 15.69 -4.89
CA TYR A 90 10.96 16.52 -3.93
C TYR A 90 9.43 16.42 -4.08
N PHE A 91 8.96 16.35 -5.34
CA PHE A 91 7.55 16.25 -5.69
C PHE A 91 7.38 15.30 -6.87
N GLN A 92 6.47 14.32 -6.75
CA GLN A 92 6.11 13.41 -7.83
C GLN A 92 4.62 13.08 -7.79
N VAL A 93 4.02 12.92 -8.96
CA VAL A 93 2.66 12.40 -9.11
C VAL A 93 2.75 11.10 -9.88
N LYS A 94 2.07 10.07 -9.37
CA LYS A 94 2.02 8.73 -9.97
C LYS A 94 0.58 8.27 -10.08
N ASP A 95 0.25 7.52 -11.12
CA ASP A 95 -1.05 6.87 -11.20
C ASP A 95 -1.10 5.68 -10.24
N SER A 96 -2.20 5.54 -9.53
CA SER A 96 -2.51 4.31 -8.79
C SER A 96 -3.09 3.26 -9.75
N MET A 97 -3.28 2.03 -9.23
CA MET A 97 -3.96 0.97 -9.96
C MET A 97 -5.48 1.19 -10.04
N ASP A 98 -6.04 2.15 -9.29
CA ASP A 98 -7.42 2.61 -9.47
C ASP A 98 -7.48 3.66 -10.59
N LYS A 99 -8.38 3.45 -11.55
CA LYS A 99 -8.44 4.24 -12.79
C LYS A 99 -8.68 5.72 -12.47
N ASN A 100 -7.90 6.61 -13.08
CA ASN A 100 -7.96 8.06 -12.90
C ASN A 100 -7.75 8.53 -11.44
N LYS A 101 -7.11 7.72 -10.60
CA LYS A 101 -6.70 8.11 -9.25
C LYS A 101 -5.18 8.20 -9.20
N GLN A 102 -4.71 9.36 -8.78
CA GLN A 102 -3.29 9.64 -8.62
C GLN A 102 -2.88 9.61 -7.15
N VAL A 103 -1.61 9.32 -6.94
CA VAL A 103 -0.88 9.38 -5.68
C VAL A 103 0.18 10.45 -5.80
N THR A 104 0.09 11.45 -4.95
CA THR A 104 1.10 12.51 -4.87
C THR A 104 2.11 12.14 -3.79
N ILE A 105 3.39 12.22 -4.09
CA ILE A 105 4.49 11.88 -3.18
C ILE A 105 5.36 13.12 -3.00
N TYR A 106 5.60 13.48 -1.75
CA TYR A 106 6.47 14.59 -1.35
C TYR A 106 7.64 14.05 -0.54
N LYS A 107 8.82 14.62 -0.75
CA LYS A 107 10.01 14.34 0.06
C LYS A 107 10.59 15.65 0.59
N GLU A 108 10.47 15.86 1.89
CA GLU A 108 10.94 17.08 2.55
C GLU A 108 11.75 16.72 3.80
N GLY A 109 12.99 17.22 3.90
CA GLY A 109 13.85 16.99 5.06
C GLY A 109 14.12 15.51 5.37
N GLY A 110 14.11 14.64 4.35
CA GLY A 110 14.26 13.18 4.51
C GLY A 110 12.99 12.44 4.93
N LYS A 111 11.88 13.15 5.18
CA LYS A 111 10.57 12.55 5.45
C LYS A 111 9.78 12.41 4.15
N ILE A 112 9.01 11.33 4.03
CA ILE A 112 8.17 11.07 2.87
C ILE A 112 6.71 11.30 3.27
N ARG A 113 5.97 11.99 2.42
CA ARG A 113 4.53 12.14 2.56
C ARG A 113 3.85 11.65 1.31
N VAL A 114 2.74 10.94 1.49
CA VAL A 114 1.92 10.42 0.41
C VAL A 114 0.53 11.02 0.56
N ASN A 115 0.15 11.83 -0.43
CA ASN A 115 -0.95 12.77 -0.34
C ASN A 115 -0.78 13.67 0.89
N ALA A 116 -1.61 13.50 1.93
CA ALA A 116 -1.49 14.23 3.20
C ALA A 116 -0.88 13.40 4.35
N ALA A 117 -0.64 12.10 4.14
CA ALA A 117 -0.18 11.16 5.18
C ALA A 117 1.35 11.08 5.24
N ASN A 118 1.89 10.80 6.43
CA ASN A 118 3.31 10.52 6.62
C ASN A 118 3.58 9.02 6.42
N VAL A 119 4.73 8.69 5.85
CA VAL A 119 5.22 7.31 5.64
C VAL A 119 6.47 7.07 6.47
#